data_AF-A0A956CL34-F1
#
_entry.id   AF-A0A956CL34-F1
#
_cell.length_a   1.000
_cell.length_b   1.000
_cell.length_c   1.000
_cell.angle_alpha   90.00
_cell.angle_beta   90.00
_cell.angle_gamma   90.00
#
_symmetry.space_group_name_H-M   'P 1'
#
loop_
_entity.id
_entity.type
_entity.pdbx_description
1 polymer ?
#
loop_
_entity_poly.entity_id
_entity_poly.type
_entity_poly.pdbx_seq_one_letter_code
_entity_poly.pdbx_strand_id
1 'polypeptide(L)'
;MTDRYGIVGHPVAHSLSPAMHNAAFRALGIEASYEVIDLEPEGFEEGFRALAERGFRGVNVTVPHKESVLSLVDELDPVAKAIGAVNTITFEPLGIAGTNTDADGLARSLEEASVSLAGSKVVVLGAGGAA
;
A
#
# COMPACT_ATOMS: atom_id res chain seq x y z
N MET A 1 -0.87 -2.95 -23.92
CA MET A 1 0.18 -2.64 -22.93
C MET A 1 -0.33 -3.19 -21.62
N THR A 2 0.49 -3.99 -20.95
CA THR A 2 0.13 -4.61 -19.66
C THR A 2 0.24 -3.57 -18.55
N ASP A 3 -0.81 -3.43 -17.74
CA ASP A 3 -0.80 -2.49 -16.60
C ASP A 3 0.22 -2.96 -15.54
N ARG A 4 1.03 -2.05 -14.99
CA ARG A 4 2.06 -2.38 -14.00
C ARG A 4 1.67 -1.93 -12.61
N TYR A 5 1.84 -2.82 -11.65
CA TYR A 5 1.66 -2.59 -10.22
C TYR A 5 2.87 -3.10 -9.45
N GLY A 6 2.99 -2.74 -8.18
CA GLY A 6 4.08 -3.27 -7.35
C GLY A 6 4.00 -2.89 -5.90
N ILE A 7 5.00 -3.34 -5.15
CA ILE A 7 5.22 -2.97 -3.75
C ILE A 7 6.56 -2.24 -3.60
N VAL A 8 6.51 -1.07 -2.97
CA VAL A 8 7.65 -0.21 -2.66
C VAL A 8 7.99 -0.30 -1.18
N GLY A 9 9.26 -0.53 -0.86
CA GLY A 9 9.73 -0.62 0.53
C GLY A 9 11.24 -0.82 0.57
N HIS A 10 11.78 -0.96 1.78
CA HIS A 10 13.17 -1.38 1.98
C HIS A 10 13.43 -1.97 3.38
N PRO A 11 14.04 -3.16 3.49
CA PRO A 11 14.15 -4.18 2.45
C PRO A 11 12.76 -4.77 2.12
N VAL A 12 12.50 -5.11 0.86
CA VAL A 12 11.16 -5.59 0.45
C VAL A 12 11.17 -6.86 -0.42
N ALA A 13 12.36 -7.39 -0.73
CA ALA A 13 12.54 -8.61 -1.54
C ALA A 13 11.76 -9.84 -1.04
N HIS A 14 11.47 -9.93 0.27
CA HIS A 14 10.74 -11.06 0.87
C HIS A 14 9.21 -10.94 0.80
N SER A 15 8.68 -9.87 0.19
CA SER A 15 7.24 -9.67 0.12
C SER A 15 6.53 -10.81 -0.62
N LEU A 16 5.43 -11.29 -0.05
CA LEU A 16 4.54 -12.26 -0.68
C LEU A 16 3.48 -11.58 -1.58
N SER A 17 3.35 -10.25 -1.53
CA SER A 17 2.39 -9.49 -2.32
C SER A 17 2.50 -9.76 -3.83
N PRO A 18 3.71 -9.86 -4.44
CA PRO A 18 3.82 -10.23 -5.85
C PRO A 18 3.23 -11.61 -6.15
N ALA A 19 3.47 -12.62 -5.31
CA ALA A 19 2.89 -13.94 -5.54
C ALA A 19 1.36 -13.90 -5.45
N MET A 20 0.83 -13.19 -4.45
CA MET A 20 -0.61 -13.01 -4.22
C MET A 20 -1.30 -12.26 -5.38
N HIS A 21 -0.84 -11.07 -5.73
CA HIS A 21 -1.49 -10.24 -6.75
C HIS A 21 -1.36 -10.83 -8.15
N ASN A 22 -0.19 -11.36 -8.53
CA ASN A 22 -0.06 -12.00 -9.84
C ASN A 22 -0.93 -13.26 -9.95
N ALA A 23 -1.14 -14.01 -8.85
CA ALA A 23 -2.09 -15.12 -8.86
C ALA A 23 -3.53 -14.64 -9.06
N ALA A 24 -3.93 -13.55 -8.38
CA ALA A 24 -5.25 -12.94 -8.55
C ALA A 24 -5.46 -12.42 -9.98
N PHE A 25 -4.49 -11.72 -10.58
CA PHE A 25 -4.57 -11.25 -11.96
C PHE A 25 -4.76 -12.39 -12.95
N ARG A 26 -4.00 -13.49 -12.81
CA ARG A 26 -4.17 -14.68 -13.65
C ARG A 26 -5.54 -15.33 -13.48
N ALA A 27 -6.01 -15.47 -12.24
CA ALA A 27 -7.31 -16.08 -11.95
C ALA A 27 -8.49 -15.27 -12.52
N LEU A 28 -8.34 -13.94 -12.59
CA LEU A 28 -9.36 -13.02 -13.08
C LEU A 28 -9.21 -12.65 -14.57
N GLY A 29 -8.16 -13.13 -15.25
CA GLY A 29 -7.88 -12.78 -16.65
C GLY A 29 -7.48 -11.31 -16.86
N ILE A 30 -6.92 -10.66 -15.83
CA ILE A 30 -6.47 -9.27 -15.89
C ILE A 30 -5.05 -9.23 -16.47
N GLU A 31 -4.85 -8.47 -17.55
CA GLU A 31 -3.54 -8.25 -18.18
C GLU A 31 -2.71 -7.22 -17.38
N ALA A 32 -2.14 -7.66 -16.26
CA ALA A 32 -1.32 -6.83 -15.39
C ALA A 32 -0.13 -7.59 -14.76
N SER A 33 0.90 -6.85 -14.35
CA SER A 33 2.02 -7.37 -13.54
C SER A 33 2.04 -6.74 -12.14
N TYR A 34 2.53 -7.49 -11.16
CA TYR A 34 2.85 -6.98 -9.83
C TYR A 34 4.31 -7.29 -9.46
N GLU A 35 5.11 -6.26 -9.19
CA GLU A 35 6.57 -6.36 -9.04
C GLU A 35 7.07 -5.88 -7.67
N VAL A 36 8.29 -6.28 -7.29
CA VAL A 36 8.99 -5.73 -6.11
C VAL A 36 9.82 -4.54 -6.54
N ILE A 37 9.72 -3.43 -5.79
CA ILE A 37 10.45 -2.20 -6.03
C ILE A 37 11.18 -1.83 -4.74
N ASP A 38 12.45 -2.21 -4.65
CA ASP A 38 13.28 -1.93 -3.49
C ASP A 38 13.89 -0.52 -3.62
N LEU A 39 13.49 0.41 -2.74
CA LEU A 39 13.97 1.79 -2.72
C LEU A 39 14.48 2.13 -1.32
N GLU A 40 15.76 2.45 -1.19
CA GLU A 40 16.34 2.95 0.07
C GLU A 40 15.73 4.30 0.47
N PRO A 41 15.64 4.62 1.78
CA PRO A 41 15.12 5.91 2.27
C PRO A 41 15.75 7.14 1.60
N GLU A 42 17.06 7.10 1.35
CA GLU A 42 17.83 8.20 0.77
C GLU A 42 17.42 8.52 -0.67
N GLY A 43 16.91 7.53 -1.41
CA GLY A 43 16.48 7.64 -2.80
C GLY A 43 14.97 7.50 -3.00
N PHE A 44 14.19 7.43 -1.91
CA PHE A 44 12.77 7.08 -1.97
C PHE A 44 11.97 8.07 -2.81
N GLU A 45 12.12 9.38 -2.57
CA GLU A 45 11.32 10.38 -3.28
C GLU A 45 11.57 10.37 -4.79
N GLU A 46 12.83 10.37 -5.22
CA GLU A 46 13.20 10.32 -6.64
C GLU A 46 12.69 9.03 -7.28
N GLY A 47 12.95 7.89 -6.64
CA GLY A 47 12.55 6.58 -7.13
C GLY A 47 11.03 6.42 -7.22
N PHE A 48 10.28 6.98 -6.25
CA PHE A 48 8.83 6.96 -6.22
C PHE A 48 8.21 7.82 -7.32
N ARG A 49 8.69 9.06 -7.51
CA ARG A 49 8.19 9.95 -8.57
C ARG A 49 8.39 9.37 -9.96
N ALA A 50 9.48 8.63 -10.18
CA ALA A 50 9.76 7.96 -11.45
C ALA A 50 8.80 6.78 -11.77
N LEU A 51 8.00 6.30 -10.81
CA LEU A 51 7.15 5.13 -11.04
C LEU A 51 6.04 5.38 -12.06
N ALA A 52 5.39 6.54 -12.01
CA ALA A 52 4.36 6.90 -12.98
C ALA A 52 4.93 6.91 -14.41
N GLU A 53 6.11 7.49 -14.61
CA GLU A 53 6.82 7.56 -15.90
C GLU A 53 7.25 6.17 -16.39
N ARG A 54 7.50 5.23 -15.47
CA ARG A 54 7.84 3.82 -15.77
C ARG A 54 6.60 2.95 -16.07
N GLY A 55 5.42 3.56 -16.16
CA GLY A 55 4.17 2.91 -16.54
C GLY A 55 3.46 2.19 -15.39
N PHE A 56 3.80 2.49 -14.13
CA PHE A 56 3.03 1.99 -12.99
C PHE A 56 1.71 2.74 -12.87
N ARG A 57 0.62 1.98 -12.65
CA ARG A 57 -0.72 2.54 -12.43
C ARG A 57 -1.09 2.63 -10.95
N GLY A 58 -0.41 1.85 -10.11
CA GLY A 58 -0.50 1.96 -8.68
C GLY A 58 0.55 1.12 -8.00
N VAL A 59 0.88 1.47 -6.76
CA VAL A 59 1.82 0.70 -5.93
C VAL A 59 1.32 0.61 -4.50
N ASN A 60 1.63 -0.50 -3.84
CA ASN A 60 1.61 -0.53 -2.39
C ASN A 60 2.90 0.06 -1.84
N VAL A 61 2.81 0.70 -0.68
CA VAL A 61 3.94 1.26 0.06
C VAL A 61 4.02 0.57 1.41
N THR A 62 5.20 0.08 1.76
CA THR A 62 5.46 -0.57 3.04
C THR A 62 6.64 0.07 3.74
N VAL A 63 7.04 -0.50 4.88
CA VAL A 63 8.16 -0.01 5.68
C VAL A 63 9.42 0.24 4.82
N PRO A 64 10.15 1.33 5.08
CA PRO A 64 9.89 2.37 6.09
C PRO A 64 9.07 3.57 5.54
N HIS A 65 8.46 3.46 4.36
CA HIS A 65 8.04 4.61 3.55
C HIS A 65 6.58 5.05 3.73
N LYS A 66 5.79 4.37 4.57
CA LYS A 66 4.35 4.65 4.72
C LYS A 66 4.03 6.08 5.20
N GLU A 67 4.94 6.67 5.96
CA GLU A 67 4.81 8.05 6.45
C GLU A 67 5.47 9.04 5.48
N SER A 68 6.65 8.72 4.95
CA SER A 68 7.39 9.62 4.04
C SER A 68 6.66 9.84 2.71
N VAL A 69 5.87 8.86 2.25
CA VAL A 69 5.10 9.01 1.00
C VAL A 69 3.98 10.05 1.12
N LEU A 70 3.53 10.42 2.32
CA LEU A 70 2.45 11.39 2.52
C LEU A 70 2.73 12.74 1.85
N SER A 71 3.99 13.20 1.86
CA SER A 71 4.38 14.47 1.24
C SER A 71 4.40 14.44 -0.29
N LEU A 72 4.27 13.24 -0.87
CA LEU A 72 4.32 13.00 -2.31
C LEU A 72 2.94 12.70 -2.91
N VAL A 73 1.91 12.60 -2.07
CA VAL A 73 0.53 12.32 -2.48
C VAL A 73 -0.26 13.62 -2.58
N ASP A 74 -0.94 13.84 -3.70
CA ASP A 74 -1.74 15.03 -3.96
C ASP A 74 -3.12 14.95 -3.28
N GLU A 75 -3.72 13.76 -3.27
CA GLU A 75 -5.03 13.51 -2.67
C GLU A 75 -5.00 12.34 -1.69
N LEU A 76 -5.28 12.63 -0.42
CA LEU A 76 -5.45 11.64 0.64
C LEU A 76 -6.92 11.49 1.01
N ASP A 77 -7.38 10.24 1.11
CA ASP A 77 -8.71 9.94 1.62
C ASP A 77 -8.83 10.23 3.14
N PRO A 78 -10.05 10.30 3.69
CA PRO A 78 -10.24 10.60 5.12
C PRO A 78 -9.56 9.60 6.06
N VAL A 79 -9.46 8.31 5.66
CA VAL A 79 -8.88 7.24 6.48
C VAL A 79 -7.36 7.40 6.58
N ALA A 80 -6.67 7.57 5.46
CA ALA A 80 -5.23 7.82 5.42
C ALA A 80 -4.85 9.12 6.13
N LYS A 81 -5.67 10.19 6.00
CA LYS A 81 -5.48 11.44 6.76
C LYS A 81 -5.58 11.22 8.28
N ALA A 82 -6.53 10.41 8.74
CA ALA A 82 -6.73 10.14 10.16
C ALA A 82 -5.61 9.26 10.73
N ILE A 83 -5.13 8.28 9.97
CA ILE A 83 -4.06 7.36 10.38
C ILE A 83 -2.69 8.04 10.33
N GLY A 84 -2.46 8.94 9.36
CA GLY A 84 -1.14 9.52 9.12
C GLY A 84 -0.17 8.53 8.46
N ALA A 85 -0.69 7.60 7.65
CA ALA A 85 0.12 6.67 6.87
C ALA A 85 -0.64 6.19 5.62
N VAL A 86 0.08 5.97 4.53
CA VAL A 86 -0.45 5.46 3.25
C VAL A 86 0.24 4.16 2.88
N ASN A 87 -0.54 3.15 2.50
CA ASN A 87 -0.02 1.87 2.02
C ASN A 87 -0.43 1.56 0.57
N THR A 88 -1.29 2.37 -0.05
CA THR A 88 -1.84 2.14 -1.38
C THR A 88 -1.90 3.44 -2.16
N ILE A 89 -1.25 3.44 -3.31
CA ILE A 89 -1.09 4.57 -4.21
C ILE A 89 -1.73 4.24 -5.55
N THR A 90 -2.48 5.19 -6.09
CA THR A 90 -2.98 5.17 -7.46
C THR A 90 -2.39 6.36 -8.21
N PHE A 91 -1.78 6.08 -9.37
CA PHE A 91 -1.30 7.13 -10.27
C PHE A 91 -2.44 7.50 -11.22
N GLU A 92 -3.00 8.68 -11.03
CA GLU A 92 -4.11 9.20 -11.83
C GLU A 92 -3.64 10.27 -12.83
N PRO A 93 -4.42 10.56 -13.88
CA PRO A 93 -4.04 11.60 -14.85
C PRO A 93 -3.89 13.01 -14.24
N LEU A 94 -4.53 13.27 -13.11
CA LEU A 94 -4.57 14.58 -12.44
C LEU A 94 -3.67 14.67 -11.20
N GLY A 95 -3.03 13.57 -10.79
CA GLY A 95 -2.20 13.53 -9.60
C GLY A 95 -2.06 12.14 -9.00
N ILE A 96 -1.48 12.09 -7.81
CA ILE A 96 -1.23 10.89 -7.02
C ILE A 96 -2.28 10.82 -5.90
N ALA A 97 -3.10 9.77 -5.92
CA ALA A 97 -4.07 9.49 -4.87
C ALA A 97 -3.53 8.43 -3.90
N GLY A 98 -3.79 8.60 -2.61
CA GLY A 98 -3.32 7.72 -1.55
C GLY A 98 -4.42 7.34 -0.56
N THR A 99 -4.42 6.07 -0.16
CA THR A 99 -5.33 5.50 0.85
C THR A 99 -4.58 4.51 1.76
N ASN A 100 -5.24 4.08 2.83
CA ASN A 100 -4.75 3.06 3.75
C ASN A 100 -5.73 1.88 3.82
N THR A 101 -5.38 0.77 3.17
CA THR A 101 -6.22 -0.43 3.13
C THR A 101 -5.94 -1.40 4.29
N ASP A 102 -4.94 -1.13 5.14
CA ASP A 102 -4.62 -2.02 6.27
C ASP A 102 -5.70 -1.94 7.36
N ALA A 103 -6.24 -0.74 7.60
CA ALA A 103 -7.32 -0.54 8.58
C ALA A 103 -8.58 -1.34 8.20
N ASP A 104 -9.03 -1.21 6.96
CA ASP A 104 -10.18 -1.97 6.43
C ASP A 104 -9.87 -3.48 6.40
N GLY A 105 -8.64 -3.85 6.04
CA GLY A 105 -8.19 -5.24 6.05
C GLY A 105 -8.24 -5.87 7.44
N LEU A 106 -7.83 -5.14 8.48
CA LEU A 106 -7.91 -5.58 9.87
C LEU A 106 -9.36 -5.72 10.32
N ALA A 107 -10.20 -4.71 10.07
CA ALA A 107 -11.61 -4.74 10.43
C ALA A 107 -12.31 -5.96 9.82
N ARG A 108 -12.11 -6.19 8.52
CA ARG A 108 -12.66 -7.34 7.81
C ARG A 108 -12.13 -8.67 8.34
N SER A 109 -10.85 -8.75 8.70
CA SER A 109 -10.26 -9.98 9.27
C SER A 109 -10.89 -10.33 10.63
N LEU A 110 -11.20 -9.33 11.46
CA LEU A 110 -11.89 -9.54 12.73
C LEU A 110 -13.32 -10.01 12.52
N GLU A 111 -14.04 -9.42 11.56
CA GLU A 111 -15.39 -9.84 11.18
C GLU A 111 -15.42 -11.28 10.66
N GLU A 112 -14.50 -11.66 9.76
CA GLU A 112 -14.38 -13.02 9.22
C GLU A 112 -14.04 -14.03 10.33
N ALA A 113 -13.29 -13.61 11.36
CA ALA A 113 -13.01 -14.39 12.56
C ALA A 113 -14.15 -14.38 13.59
N SER A 114 -15.29 -13.72 13.30
CA SER A 114 -16.42 -13.53 14.22
C SER A 114 -16.03 -12.88 15.57
N VAL A 115 -15.04 -11.98 15.55
CA VAL A 115 -14.58 -11.22 16.71
C VAL A 115 -15.29 -9.87 16.75
N SER A 116 -16.06 -9.61 17.81
CA SER A 116 -16.68 -8.30 18.06
C SER A 116 -15.88 -7.51 19.09
N LEU A 117 -15.50 -6.27 18.74
CA LEU A 117 -14.80 -5.35 19.64
C LEU A 117 -15.76 -4.44 20.43
N ALA A 118 -17.05 -4.43 20.12
CA ALA A 118 -18.02 -3.53 20.74
C ALA A 118 -18.10 -3.77 22.26
N GLY A 119 -17.81 -2.74 23.05
CA GLY A 119 -17.81 -2.81 24.52
C GLY A 119 -16.62 -3.57 25.13
N SER A 120 -15.67 -4.02 24.30
CA SER A 120 -14.47 -4.73 24.77
C SER A 120 -13.37 -3.75 25.20
N LYS A 121 -12.50 -4.22 26.11
CA LYS A 121 -11.21 -3.56 26.39
C LYS A 121 -10.15 -4.20 25.49
N VAL A 122 -9.50 -3.39 24.66
CA VAL A 122 -8.49 -3.84 23.70
C VAL A 122 -7.12 -3.31 24.14
N VAL A 123 -6.09 -4.14 24.00
CA VAL A 123 -4.69 -3.75 24.17
C VAL A 123 -4.02 -3.83 22.81
N VAL A 124 -3.48 -2.72 22.33
CA VAL A 124 -2.64 -2.66 21.13
C VAL A 124 -1.18 -2.73 21.59
N LEU A 125 -0.43 -3.67 21.03
CA LEU A 125 1.00 -3.86 21.34
C LEU A 125 1.84 -3.38 20.15
N GLY A 126 2.38 -2.16 20.27
CA GLY A 126 3.19 -1.52 19.23
C GLY A 126 2.77 -0.07 19.01
N ALA A 127 3.60 0.68 18.28
CA ALA A 127 3.36 2.08 17.89
C ALA A 127 3.98 2.40 16.50
N GLY A 128 4.14 1.38 15.65
CA GLY A 128 4.57 1.56 14.26
C GLY A 128 3.38 1.77 13.32
N GLY A 129 3.61 2.04 12.05
CA GLY A 129 2.57 2.48 11.09
C GLY A 129 1.37 1.56 10.79
N ALA A 130 1.20 0.45 11.51
CA ALA A 130 -0.01 -0.39 11.47
C ALA A 130 -0.75 -0.48 12.83
N ALA A 131 -0.19 0.09 13.91
CA ALA A 131 -0.73 0.09 15.27
C ALA A 131 -1.53 1.37 15.54
#